data_AF-A0AAU9DFD0-F1
#
_entry.id   AF-A0AAU9DFD0-F1
#
_cell.length_a   1.000
_cell.length_b   1.000
_cell.length_c   1.000
_cell.angle_alpha   90.00
_cell.angle_beta   90.00
_cell.angle_gamma   90.00
#
_symmetry.space_group_name_H-M   'P 1'
#
loop_
_entity.id
_entity.type
_entity.pdbx_description
1 polymer ?
#
loop_
_entity_poly.entity_id
_entity_poly.type
_entity_poly.pdbx_seq_one_letter_code
_entity_poly.pdbx_strand_id
1 'polypeptide(L)'
;MKKSLISILILSSTVLLVGCQNNASNSSKSSSEKNKSTAVKKSSKPTDNDKVKNQKFSFNDKQVDNSEFTIKITKHKVIKPGKKGNSNGKKPVIAFWYEVKSKTDNKVVDPLTAWQAVLKAEQLDDKATKQTLNVAPLPDNKYLESQRTVIKKGKTVENAIAYELNTLKNPVKLIAIKGIFGEGSGEETFKLK
;
A
#
# COMPACT_ATOMS: atom_id res chain seq x y z
N MET A 1 -40.58 19.44 -37.43
CA MET A 1 -41.58 20.35 -36.79
C MET A 1 -42.54 19.51 -35.95
N LYS A 2 -43.09 20.09 -34.87
CA LYS A 2 -43.91 19.50 -33.78
C LYS A 2 -43.03 18.89 -32.66
N LYS A 3 -42.61 19.59 -31.59
CA LYS A 3 -43.28 20.37 -30.52
C LYS A 3 -44.26 19.57 -29.65
N SER A 4 -43.84 19.27 -28.42
CA SER A 4 -44.57 19.35 -27.12
C SER A 4 -43.55 18.88 -26.04
N LEU A 5 -42.99 19.66 -25.10
CA LEU A 5 -43.50 20.54 -24.04
C LEU A 5 -44.55 19.89 -23.12
N ILE A 6 -44.14 19.63 -21.86
CA ILE A 6 -44.81 19.82 -20.55
C ILE A 6 -43.94 19.04 -19.52
N SER A 7 -43.10 19.65 -18.66
CA SER A 7 -43.31 20.49 -17.46
C SER A 7 -43.68 19.71 -16.16
N ILE A 8 -42.78 19.83 -15.17
CA ILE A 8 -43.00 19.91 -13.70
C ILE A 8 -43.24 18.60 -12.91
N LEU A 9 -42.35 18.26 -11.96
CA LEU A 9 -42.54 18.55 -10.52
C LEU A 9 -41.26 18.28 -9.70
N ILE A 10 -40.92 19.26 -8.86
CA ILE A 10 -39.79 19.35 -7.94
C ILE A 10 -40.13 18.62 -6.63
N LEU A 11 -39.19 17.87 -6.05
CA LEU A 11 -39.22 17.54 -4.63
C LEU A 11 -37.82 17.65 -4.03
N SER A 12 -37.53 18.83 -3.47
CA SER A 12 -36.38 19.05 -2.61
C SER A 12 -36.68 18.50 -1.22
N SER A 13 -35.71 17.81 -0.62
CA SER A 13 -35.73 17.47 0.80
C SER A 13 -34.39 17.87 1.39
N THR A 14 -34.35 19.08 1.94
CA THR A 14 -33.27 19.56 2.79
C THR A 14 -33.50 19.06 4.21
N VAL A 15 -32.58 18.25 4.72
CA VAL A 15 -32.53 17.88 6.13
C VAL A 15 -31.71 18.95 6.86
N LEU A 16 -32.35 19.68 7.76
CA LEU A 16 -31.67 20.54 8.74
C LEU A 16 -31.48 19.74 10.03
N LEU A 17 -30.23 19.52 10.44
CA LEU A 17 -29.91 19.08 11.80
C LEU A 17 -29.77 20.33 12.69
N VAL A 18 -30.68 20.45 13.66
CA VAL A 18 -30.57 21.35 14.80
C VAL A 18 -30.10 20.51 15.99
N GLY A 19 -28.88 20.75 16.47
CA GLY A 19 -28.35 20.20 17.71
C GLY A 19 -28.20 21.30 18.73
N CYS A 20 -28.94 21.18 19.84
CA CYS A 20 -29.04 22.20 20.89
C CYS A 20 -27.72 22.45 21.62
N GLN A 21 -27.40 23.73 21.74
CA GLN A 21 -26.43 24.31 22.65
C GLN A 21 -27.16 24.67 23.95
N ASN A 22 -26.68 24.19 25.10
CA ASN A 22 -27.15 24.66 26.41
C ASN A 22 -26.03 25.41 27.13
N ASN A 23 -26.27 26.70 27.29
CA ASN A 23 -25.53 27.64 28.12
C ASN A 23 -26.19 27.70 29.50
N ALA A 24 -25.39 27.68 30.56
CA ALA A 24 -25.70 28.32 31.83
C ALA A 24 -24.44 29.11 32.22
N SER A 25 -24.33 30.35 31.72
CA SER A 25 -24.61 31.60 32.46
C SER A 25 -23.76 31.75 33.72
N ASN A 26 -22.68 32.53 33.61
CA ASN A 26 -22.48 33.87 34.23
C ASN A 26 -21.95 33.74 35.68
N SER A 27 -20.92 34.44 36.15
CA SER A 27 -20.53 35.82 35.92
C SER A 27 -19.15 36.13 36.53
N SER A 28 -18.66 37.32 36.20
CA SER A 28 -17.71 38.17 36.93
C SER A 28 -16.20 38.01 36.66
N LYS A 29 -15.60 39.18 36.46
CA LYS A 29 -14.23 39.52 36.05
C LYS A 29 -13.57 40.26 37.21
N SER A 30 -12.22 40.24 37.23
CA SER A 30 -11.25 40.89 38.14
C SER A 30 -10.67 39.88 39.14
N SER A 31 -9.35 39.71 39.37
CA SER A 31 -8.19 40.57 39.14
C SER A 31 -6.89 39.73 39.28
N SER A 32 -5.87 40.06 38.47
CA SER A 32 -4.40 40.06 38.70
C SER A 32 -3.65 39.02 39.57
N GLU A 33 -2.64 38.42 38.91
CA GLU A 33 -1.27 38.05 39.37
C GLU A 33 -1.04 37.06 40.53
N LYS A 34 -0.32 35.94 40.28
CA LYS A 34 1.15 35.80 40.44
C LYS A 34 1.62 34.34 40.27
N ASN A 35 2.74 34.17 39.55
CA ASN A 35 3.80 33.15 39.66
C ASN A 35 3.53 31.78 40.29
N LYS A 36 3.98 30.70 39.62
CA LYS A 36 5.29 30.06 39.88
C LYS A 36 5.43 28.75 39.10
N SER A 37 6.44 28.69 38.25
CA SER A 37 6.93 27.46 37.60
C SER A 37 7.37 26.43 38.65
N THR A 38 7.00 25.17 38.49
CA THR A 38 7.71 24.06 39.11
C THR A 38 7.67 22.86 38.16
N ALA A 39 8.84 22.56 37.59
CA ALA A 39 9.09 21.38 36.79
C ALA A 39 8.96 20.12 37.65
N VAL A 40 8.09 19.19 37.23
CA VAL A 40 7.99 17.85 37.83
C VAL A 40 8.60 16.84 36.86
N LYS A 41 9.79 16.35 37.22
CA LYS A 41 10.41 15.15 36.63
C LYS A 41 9.45 13.96 36.80
N LYS A 42 8.88 13.47 35.70
CA LYS A 42 8.14 12.20 35.69
C LYS A 42 9.11 11.09 35.30
N SER A 43 9.59 10.37 36.32
CA SER A 43 10.25 9.09 36.19
C SER A 43 9.25 8.08 35.61
N SER A 44 9.44 7.69 34.35
CA SER A 44 8.68 6.64 33.70
C SER A 44 9.49 5.34 33.72
N LYS A 45 9.06 4.43 34.61
CA LYS A 45 9.42 3.00 34.60
C LYS A 45 9.12 2.42 33.22
N PRO A 46 10.02 1.63 32.59
CA PRO A 46 9.74 1.04 31.29
C PRO A 46 8.62 0.01 31.42
N THR A 47 7.50 0.28 30.74
CA THR A 47 6.46 -0.73 30.48
C THR A 47 6.97 -1.63 29.37
N ASP A 48 6.69 -2.93 29.50
CA ASP A 48 7.05 -4.13 28.72
C ASP A 48 6.83 -4.10 27.17
N ASN A 49 7.06 -2.96 26.52
CA ASN A 49 6.94 -2.76 25.07
C ASN A 49 8.29 -2.88 24.32
N ASP A 50 9.39 -3.14 25.05
CA ASP A 50 10.74 -3.30 24.49
C ASP A 50 11.03 -4.71 23.91
N LYS A 51 9.99 -5.42 23.45
CA LYS A 51 10.12 -6.64 22.64
C LYS A 51 9.70 -6.48 21.18
N VAL A 52 9.70 -5.27 20.63
CA VAL A 52 9.88 -5.10 19.17
C VAL A 52 11.38 -5.00 18.88
N LYS A 53 12.13 -6.03 19.30
CA LYS A 53 13.56 -6.17 18.98
C LYS A 53 13.71 -6.30 17.47
N ASN A 54 14.21 -5.25 16.84
CA ASN A 54 15.18 -5.32 15.75
C ASN A 54 14.88 -6.40 14.69
N GLN A 55 13.71 -6.34 14.07
CA GLN A 55 13.40 -7.25 12.98
C GLN A 55 14.15 -6.81 11.72
N LYS A 56 15.05 -7.69 11.26
CA LYS A 56 15.87 -7.50 10.06
C LYS A 56 14.94 -7.53 8.84
N PHE A 57 14.46 -6.36 8.45
CA PHE A 57 13.82 -6.14 7.17
C PHE A 57 14.91 -5.79 6.16
N SER A 58 15.15 -6.64 5.18
CA SER A 58 16.17 -6.42 4.16
C SER A 58 15.63 -6.70 2.77
N PHE A 59 16.01 -5.86 1.81
CA PHE A 59 15.83 -6.15 0.39
C PHE A 59 17.19 -6.19 -0.28
N ASN A 60 17.63 -7.40 -0.59
CA ASN A 60 18.90 -7.67 -1.26
C ASN A 60 18.70 -8.82 -2.24
N ASP A 61 19.42 -8.78 -3.36
CA ASP A 61 19.45 -9.87 -4.33
C ASP A 61 18.04 -10.37 -4.74
N LYS A 62 17.13 -9.40 -4.96
CA LYS A 62 15.73 -9.61 -5.34
C LYS A 62 14.88 -10.39 -4.32
N GLN A 63 15.31 -10.38 -3.06
CA GLN A 63 14.63 -11.04 -1.95
C GLN A 63 14.30 -10.04 -0.83
N VAL A 64 13.03 -9.95 -0.46
CA VAL A 64 12.59 -9.29 0.78
C VAL A 64 12.54 -10.33 1.87
N ASP A 65 13.22 -10.07 2.98
CA ASP A 65 13.17 -10.93 4.16
C ASP A 65 12.72 -10.13 5.38
N ASN A 66 11.73 -10.64 6.09
CA ASN A 66 11.28 -10.10 7.38
C ASN A 66 10.97 -11.25 8.37
N SER A 67 10.36 -10.93 9.51
CA SER A 67 10.04 -11.92 10.55
C SER A 67 8.87 -12.85 10.21
N GLU A 68 7.97 -12.43 9.32
CA GLU A 68 6.71 -13.11 9.02
C GLU A 68 6.82 -13.97 7.76
N PHE A 69 7.56 -13.51 6.75
CA PHE A 69 7.72 -14.21 5.48
C PHE A 69 8.97 -13.75 4.72
N THR A 70 9.28 -14.50 3.67
CA THR A 70 10.27 -14.14 2.65
C THR A 70 9.57 -14.04 1.30
N ILE A 71 9.88 -13.02 0.50
CA ILE A 71 9.50 -12.91 -0.91
C ILE A 71 10.75 -12.97 -1.75
N LYS A 72 10.83 -13.89 -2.71
CA LYS A 72 11.95 -13.99 -3.65
C LYS A 72 11.44 -13.86 -5.08
N ILE A 73 11.92 -12.87 -5.82
CA ILE A 73 11.60 -12.72 -7.24
C ILE A 73 12.45 -13.70 -8.04
N THR A 74 11.79 -14.62 -8.74
CA THR A 74 12.45 -15.68 -9.51
C THR A 74 12.61 -15.33 -10.99
N LYS A 75 11.73 -14.46 -11.51
CA LYS A 75 11.75 -14.03 -12.91
C LYS A 75 11.04 -12.69 -13.09
N HIS A 76 11.45 -11.92 -14.08
CA HIS A 76 10.68 -10.78 -14.58
C HIS A 76 10.62 -10.77 -16.11
N LYS A 77 9.60 -10.12 -16.67
CA LYS A 77 9.44 -9.96 -18.13
C LYS A 77 8.57 -8.76 -18.46
N VAL A 78 8.92 -8.02 -19.51
CA VAL A 78 8.04 -7.03 -20.12
C VAL A 78 7.07 -7.70 -21.10
N ILE A 79 5.78 -7.40 -20.97
CA ILE A 79 4.69 -7.98 -21.78
C ILE A 79 3.94 -6.85 -22.48
N LYS A 80 3.97 -6.85 -23.83
CA LYS A 80 3.25 -5.88 -24.66
C LYS A 80 1.73 -6.10 -24.62
N PRO A 81 0.92 -5.06 -24.86
CA PRO A 81 -0.52 -5.19 -25.10
C PRO A 81 -0.85 -6.32 -26.10
N GLY A 82 -1.94 -7.05 -25.85
CA GLY A 82 -2.41 -8.13 -26.73
C GLY A 82 -1.59 -9.42 -26.68
N LYS A 83 -0.52 -9.50 -25.86
CA LYS A 83 0.25 -10.74 -25.65
C LYS A 83 -0.25 -11.48 -24.42
N LYS A 84 -0.01 -12.81 -24.37
CA LYS A 84 -0.34 -13.63 -23.20
C LYS A 84 0.23 -13.02 -21.91
N GLY A 85 -0.62 -12.84 -20.91
CA GLY A 85 -0.33 -12.14 -19.66
C GLY A 85 -0.57 -10.63 -19.69
N ASN A 86 -1.01 -10.09 -20.83
CA ASN A 86 -1.44 -8.71 -21.01
C ASN A 86 -2.43 -8.57 -22.19
N SER A 87 -3.30 -9.58 -22.38
CA SER A 87 -4.10 -9.70 -23.61
C SER A 87 -5.09 -8.55 -23.78
N ASN A 88 -5.67 -8.07 -22.68
CA ASN A 88 -6.67 -7.00 -22.68
C ASN A 88 -6.10 -5.63 -22.22
N GLY A 89 -4.79 -5.56 -21.91
CA GLY A 89 -4.21 -4.31 -21.41
C GLY A 89 -3.92 -3.32 -22.53
N LYS A 90 -3.99 -2.03 -22.20
CA LYS A 90 -3.75 -0.92 -23.14
C LYS A 90 -2.30 -0.45 -23.13
N LYS A 91 -1.57 -0.73 -22.05
CA LYS A 91 -0.17 -0.36 -21.83
C LYS A 91 0.70 -1.62 -21.71
N PRO A 92 2.00 -1.57 -22.06
CA PRO A 92 2.90 -2.64 -21.70
C PRO A 92 3.00 -2.76 -20.17
N VAL A 93 3.28 -3.97 -19.70
CA VAL A 93 3.45 -4.25 -18.26
C VAL A 93 4.81 -4.88 -18.02
N ILE A 94 5.37 -4.67 -16.82
CA ILE A 94 6.43 -5.54 -16.30
C ILE A 94 5.80 -6.55 -15.34
N ALA A 95 5.98 -7.83 -15.62
CA ALA A 95 5.52 -8.93 -14.79
C ALA A 95 6.68 -9.49 -13.97
N PHE A 96 6.40 -9.84 -12.71
CA PHE A 96 7.30 -10.49 -11.78
C PHE A 96 6.68 -11.81 -11.33
N TRP A 97 7.44 -12.90 -11.45
CA TRP A 97 7.13 -14.18 -10.82
C TRP A 97 7.97 -14.28 -9.56
N TYR A 98 7.36 -14.79 -8.49
CA TYR A 98 7.97 -14.82 -7.18
C TYR A 98 7.47 -15.99 -6.35
N GLU A 99 8.25 -16.28 -5.30
CA GLU A 99 7.91 -17.23 -4.26
C GLU A 99 7.67 -16.47 -2.96
N VAL A 100 6.68 -16.91 -2.18
CA VAL A 100 6.44 -16.46 -0.81
C VAL A 100 6.56 -17.63 0.13
N LYS A 101 7.49 -17.54 1.09
CA LYS A 101 7.63 -18.52 2.17
C LYS A 101 7.12 -17.92 3.48
N SER A 102 6.10 -18.52 4.08
CA SER A 102 5.64 -18.10 5.40
C SER A 102 6.60 -18.59 6.50
N LYS A 103 6.89 -17.74 7.47
CA LYS A 103 7.66 -18.06 8.69
C LYS A 103 6.77 -18.07 9.94
N THR A 104 5.48 -17.76 9.79
CA THR A 104 4.55 -17.58 10.89
C THR A 104 3.28 -18.43 10.71
N ASP A 105 2.72 -18.81 11.85
CA ASP A 105 1.43 -19.48 12.05
C ASP A 105 0.41 -18.55 12.73
N ASN A 106 0.86 -17.42 13.26
CA ASN A 106 0.05 -16.48 14.05
C ASN A 106 -0.57 -15.36 13.22
N LYS A 107 -0.24 -15.28 11.93
CA LYS A 107 -0.76 -14.28 10.99
C LYS A 107 -1.07 -14.94 9.66
N VAL A 108 -2.12 -14.43 9.01
CA VAL A 108 -2.48 -14.87 7.66
C VAL A 108 -1.49 -14.26 6.68
N VAL A 109 -0.79 -15.13 5.95
CA VAL A 109 0.10 -14.75 4.85
C VAL A 109 -0.47 -15.38 3.59
N ASP A 110 -0.87 -14.56 2.62
CA ASP A 110 -1.16 -14.98 1.26
C ASP A 110 -0.25 -14.23 0.26
N PRO A 111 0.02 -14.79 -0.93
CA PRO A 111 1.01 -14.22 -1.84
C PRO A 111 0.75 -12.75 -2.23
N LEU A 112 -0.49 -12.39 -2.56
CA LEU A 112 -0.82 -11.05 -3.04
C LEU A 112 -0.70 -10.02 -1.91
N THR A 113 -1.30 -10.31 -0.75
CA THR A 113 -1.24 -9.41 0.41
C THR A 113 0.20 -9.26 0.90
N ALA A 114 0.98 -10.34 0.93
CA ALA A 114 2.39 -10.30 1.31
C ALA A 114 3.19 -9.37 0.39
N TRP A 115 3.01 -9.49 -0.94
CA TRP A 115 3.68 -8.61 -1.90
C TRP A 115 3.31 -7.14 -1.68
N GLN A 116 2.01 -6.82 -1.62
CA GLN A 116 1.53 -5.44 -1.49
C GLN A 116 1.92 -4.79 -0.15
N ALA A 117 2.10 -5.59 0.91
CA ALA A 117 2.50 -5.10 2.22
C ALA A 117 3.96 -4.62 2.25
N VAL A 118 4.83 -5.15 1.38
CA VAL A 118 6.28 -4.90 1.49
C VAL A 118 6.97 -4.44 0.22
N LEU A 119 6.30 -4.45 -0.93
CA LEU A 119 6.88 -4.02 -2.21
C LEU A 119 5.97 -3.02 -2.92
N LYS A 120 6.57 -1.92 -3.36
CA LYS A 120 5.97 -0.98 -4.31
C LYS A 120 6.86 -0.84 -5.55
N ALA A 121 6.24 -0.56 -6.69
CA ALA A 121 6.93 -0.30 -7.94
C ALA A 121 6.87 1.19 -8.29
N GLU A 122 8.01 1.79 -8.59
CA GLU A 122 8.13 3.16 -9.06
C GLU A 122 8.87 3.22 -10.39
N GLN A 123 8.52 4.20 -11.22
CA GLN A 123 9.19 4.49 -12.50
C GLN A 123 9.30 6.01 -12.66
N LEU A 124 10.40 6.47 -13.24
CA LEU A 124 10.46 7.84 -13.74
C LEU A 124 9.65 7.97 -15.03
N ASP A 125 8.88 9.04 -15.18
CA ASP A 125 8.29 9.40 -16.46
C ASP A 125 9.33 10.05 -17.40
N ASP A 126 8.89 10.42 -18.61
CA ASP A 126 9.75 11.05 -19.62
C ASP A 126 10.24 12.46 -19.21
N LYS A 127 9.69 13.04 -18.13
CA LYS A 127 10.12 14.33 -17.53
C LYS A 127 10.93 14.13 -16.25
N ALA A 128 11.42 12.91 -15.99
CA ALA A 128 12.15 12.53 -14.78
C ALA A 128 11.35 12.72 -13.47
N THR A 129 10.01 12.73 -13.54
CA THR A 129 9.15 12.75 -12.35
C THR A 129 8.87 11.33 -11.89
N LYS A 130 8.98 11.09 -10.59
CA LYS A 130 8.77 9.78 -9.97
C LYS A 130 7.27 9.45 -9.90
N GLN A 131 6.89 8.30 -10.44
CA GLN A 131 5.52 7.81 -10.46
C GLN A 131 5.43 6.42 -9.84
N THR A 132 4.47 6.21 -8.94
CA THR A 132 4.11 4.86 -8.49
C THR A 132 3.34 4.16 -9.60
N LEU A 133 3.71 2.91 -9.90
CA LEU A 133 3.04 2.14 -10.94
C LEU A 133 1.79 1.46 -10.41
N ASN A 134 0.74 1.44 -11.24
CA ASN A 134 -0.49 0.72 -10.95
C ASN A 134 -0.29 -0.79 -11.15
N VAL A 135 -0.87 -1.58 -10.26
CA VAL A 135 -0.96 -3.03 -10.45
C VAL A 135 -1.85 -3.32 -11.65
N ALA A 136 -1.33 -4.13 -12.57
CA ALA A 136 -2.06 -4.61 -13.73
C ALA A 136 -2.74 -5.95 -13.41
N PRO A 137 -3.66 -6.44 -14.28
CA PRO A 137 -4.22 -7.78 -14.15
C PRO A 137 -3.14 -8.87 -14.02
N LEU A 138 -3.50 -9.98 -13.38
CA LEU A 138 -2.61 -11.13 -13.16
C LEU A 138 -1.96 -11.57 -14.49
N PRO A 139 -0.62 -11.59 -14.59
CA PRO A 139 0.06 -11.89 -15.85
C PRO A 139 0.08 -13.39 -16.19
N ASP A 140 -0.31 -14.27 -15.26
CA ASP A 140 -0.25 -15.72 -15.44
C ASP A 140 -1.41 -16.43 -14.71
N ASN A 141 -2.42 -16.85 -15.47
CA ASN A 141 -3.66 -17.41 -14.95
C ASN A 141 -3.49 -18.68 -14.13
N LYS A 142 -2.34 -19.38 -14.23
CA LYS A 142 -2.10 -20.57 -13.39
C LYS A 142 -2.11 -20.26 -11.90
N TYR A 143 -1.92 -19.00 -11.52
CA TYR A 143 -1.92 -18.56 -10.13
C TYR A 143 -3.24 -17.98 -9.66
N LEU A 144 -4.31 -17.98 -10.48
CA LEU A 144 -5.60 -17.35 -10.14
C LEU A 144 -6.14 -17.80 -8.78
N GLU A 145 -6.07 -19.10 -8.50
CA GLU A 145 -6.53 -19.69 -7.24
C GLU A 145 -5.50 -19.54 -6.10
N SER A 146 -4.20 -19.45 -6.42
CA SER A 146 -3.14 -19.41 -5.40
C SER A 146 -2.88 -18.01 -4.85
N GLN A 147 -3.31 -16.94 -5.52
CA GLN A 147 -2.97 -15.55 -5.14
C GLN A 147 -3.37 -15.18 -3.72
N ARG A 148 -4.48 -15.75 -3.24
CA ARG A 148 -5.09 -15.47 -1.92
C ARG A 148 -5.13 -16.71 -1.03
N THR A 149 -4.40 -17.75 -1.41
CA THR A 149 -4.30 -18.97 -0.60
C THR A 149 -3.43 -18.70 0.62
N VAL A 150 -3.92 -19.07 1.80
CA VAL A 150 -3.17 -18.95 3.06
C VAL A 150 -1.99 -19.91 3.07
N ILE A 151 -0.79 -19.36 3.27
CA ILE A 151 0.47 -20.08 3.31
C ILE A 151 0.75 -20.51 4.76
N LYS A 152 0.70 -21.82 5.01
CA LYS A 152 1.09 -22.38 6.31
C LYS A 152 2.58 -22.12 6.59
N LYS A 153 2.92 -21.95 7.87
CA LYS A 153 4.31 -21.79 8.34
C LYS A 153 5.26 -22.82 7.72
N GLY A 154 6.39 -22.33 7.24
CA GLY A 154 7.44 -23.12 6.59
C GLY A 154 7.14 -23.53 5.15
N LYS A 155 5.92 -23.31 4.63
CA LYS A 155 5.56 -23.61 3.24
C LYS A 155 5.85 -22.44 2.33
N THR A 156 6.08 -22.76 1.05
CA THR A 156 6.34 -21.82 -0.04
C THR A 156 5.25 -21.94 -1.08
N VAL A 157 4.78 -20.81 -1.59
CA VAL A 157 3.82 -20.72 -2.71
C VAL A 157 4.37 -19.78 -3.77
N GLU A 158 4.24 -20.18 -5.04
CA GLU A 158 4.54 -19.33 -6.19
C GLU A 158 3.36 -18.43 -6.56
N ASN A 159 3.65 -17.24 -7.07
CA ASN A 159 2.67 -16.34 -7.67
C ASN A 159 3.32 -15.41 -8.70
N ALA A 160 2.51 -14.58 -9.34
CA ALA A 160 2.97 -13.50 -10.20
C ALA A 160 2.16 -12.22 -10.00
N ILE A 161 2.79 -11.09 -10.30
CA ILE A 161 2.16 -9.75 -10.28
C ILE A 161 2.71 -8.93 -11.45
N ALA A 162 1.92 -8.00 -11.97
CA ALA A 162 2.36 -7.10 -13.02
C ALA A 162 2.05 -5.64 -12.68
N TYR A 163 2.84 -4.74 -13.25
CA TYR A 163 2.68 -3.30 -13.13
C TYR A 163 2.61 -2.66 -14.51
N GLU A 164 1.67 -1.73 -14.69
CA GLU A 164 1.58 -0.95 -15.93
C GLU A 164 2.79 -0.03 -16.07
N LEU A 165 3.43 -0.05 -17.23
CA LEU A 165 4.57 0.82 -17.53
C LEU A 165 4.09 2.13 -18.14
N ASN A 166 4.65 3.24 -17.69
CA ASN A 166 4.40 4.56 -18.27
C ASN A 166 5.30 4.83 -19.47
N THR A 167 6.48 4.22 -19.50
CA THR A 167 7.47 4.32 -20.58
C THR A 167 8.27 3.02 -20.69
N LEU A 168 8.81 2.74 -21.87
CA LEU A 168 9.74 1.62 -22.10
C LEU A 168 11.22 2.04 -22.01
N LYS A 169 11.48 3.33 -21.77
CA LYS A 169 12.83 3.90 -21.70
C LYS A 169 13.44 3.75 -20.31
N ASN A 170 12.66 4.10 -19.28
CA ASN A 170 13.13 4.16 -17.91
C ASN A 170 12.95 2.81 -17.21
N PRO A 171 13.92 2.37 -16.38
CA PRO A 171 13.80 1.13 -15.63
C PRO A 171 12.73 1.26 -14.54
N VAL A 172 12.26 0.10 -14.05
CA VAL A 172 11.37 0.04 -12.88
C VAL A 172 12.17 -0.22 -11.64
N LYS A 173 11.88 0.54 -10.58
CA LYS A 173 12.47 0.35 -9.27
C LYS A 173 11.45 -0.33 -8.36
N LEU A 174 11.78 -1.51 -7.83
CA LEU A 174 11.04 -2.08 -6.72
C LEU A 174 11.65 -1.57 -5.43
N ILE A 175 10.81 -1.07 -4.54
CA ILE A 175 11.20 -0.49 -3.26
C ILE A 175 10.55 -1.32 -2.17
N ALA A 176 11.37 -1.80 -1.24
CA ALA A 176 10.90 -2.52 -0.09
C ALA A 176 10.44 -1.54 1.00
N ILE A 177 9.18 -1.68 1.42
CA ILE A 177 8.51 -0.80 2.38
C ILE A 177 8.10 -1.57 3.64
N LYS A 178 8.13 -0.90 4.79
CA LYS A 178 7.68 -1.49 6.06
C LYS A 178 6.18 -1.28 6.25
N GLY A 179 5.36 -2.15 5.66
CA GLY A 179 3.91 -1.97 5.60
C GLY A 179 3.50 -0.99 4.49
N ILE A 180 2.20 -0.93 4.19
CA ILE A 180 1.65 -0.20 3.03
C ILE A 180 1.99 1.30 3.02
N PHE A 181 2.27 1.90 4.19
CA PHE A 181 2.63 3.32 4.36
C PHE A 181 4.05 3.54 4.90
N GLY A 182 4.87 2.49 4.99
CA GLY A 182 6.20 2.59 5.59
C GLY A 182 7.23 3.27 4.70
N GLU A 183 8.27 3.83 5.33
CA GLU A 183 9.45 4.33 4.63
C GLU A 183 10.22 3.19 3.94
N GLY A 184 10.84 3.51 2.80
CA GLY A 184 11.61 2.56 2.00
C GLY A 184 12.89 2.14 2.73
N SER A 185 13.24 0.85 2.70
CA SER A 185 14.43 0.30 3.38
C SER A 185 15.32 -0.57 2.48
N GLY A 186 15.12 -0.47 1.17
CA GLY A 186 15.96 -1.06 0.14
C GLY A 186 15.29 -0.95 -1.23
N GLU A 187 16.08 -0.98 -2.30
CA GLU A 187 15.57 -0.87 -3.67
C GLU A 187 16.37 -1.74 -4.64
N GLU A 188 15.70 -2.20 -5.68
CA GLU A 188 16.29 -2.97 -6.78
C GLU A 188 15.76 -2.43 -8.11
N THR A 189 16.66 -2.26 -9.07
CA THR A 189 16.32 -1.68 -10.37
C THR A 189 16.24 -2.76 -11.45
N PHE A 190 15.08 -2.88 -12.09
CA PHE A 190 14.79 -3.81 -13.16
C PHE A 190 14.77 -3.08 -14.51
N LYS A 191 15.72 -3.43 -15.38
CA LYS A 191 15.76 -2.94 -16.76
C LYS A 191 14.64 -3.59 -17.58
N LEU A 192 14.18 -2.87 -18.61
CA LEU A 192 13.07 -3.30 -19.46
C LEU A 192 13.52 -4.04 -20.73
N LYS A 193 14.81 -4.36 -20.84
CA LYS A 193 15.47 -4.97 -21.99
C LYS A 193 16.26 -6.19 -21.56
#